data_AF-A0A261BVS4-F1
#
_entry.id   AF-A0A261BVS4-F1
#
_cell.length_a   1.000
_cell.length_b   1.000
_cell.length_c   1.000
_cell.angle_alpha   90.00
_cell.angle_beta   90.00
_cell.angle_gamma   90.00
#
_symmetry.space_group_name_H-M   'P 1'
#
loop_
_entity.id
_entity.type
_entity.pdbx_description
1 polymer ?
#
loop_
_entity_poly.entity_id
_entity_poly.type
_entity_poly.pdbx_seq_one_letter_code
_entity_poly.pdbx_strand_id
1 'polypeptide(L)'
;MATKKKEKVETFPLWKLPDLARKLFGEIRPRSLPGLLVMPCNDPHTRYMRLSLYFPNVTDENGKGCRIPFFFVESRMVGKDYERTVNGERALRMNRRHNKKGYEVAGRENRYKSDPGATDMRFMENLSKHVKDIFFINEYILRYYSMKDFNIFDSFIWNITKTFGELSIEKEYAEAPITQVEEENIKFLFNELDVTCMRLQVKSASSRIIPGLVLNQKYLDIYYSCNYLGMNDVINSTSEDIRIYFTKNIEVDELINLVKQWKSGEKLKNMKDLTLDTDIEEEVEEEEDDEDNDDEDDEDDKGDENGEDEEGEEEEENESRARLSYILTML
;
A
#
# COMPACT_ATOMS: atom_id res chain seq x y z
N MET A 1 -34.84 -35.82 -31.71
CA MET A 1 -33.74 -34.88 -31.94
C MET A 1 -34.08 -33.57 -31.24
N ALA A 2 -33.43 -33.28 -30.11
CA ALA A 2 -33.68 -32.06 -29.34
C ALA A 2 -32.78 -30.92 -29.82
N THR A 3 -33.39 -29.83 -30.25
CA THR A 3 -32.76 -28.61 -30.79
C THR A 3 -31.99 -27.86 -29.71
N LYS A 4 -30.67 -27.70 -29.90
CA LYS A 4 -29.81 -26.81 -29.10
C LYS A 4 -30.27 -25.34 -29.26
N LYS A 5 -30.71 -24.72 -28.17
CA LYS A 5 -30.85 -23.26 -28.07
C LYS A 5 -29.47 -22.63 -28.23
N LYS A 6 -29.29 -21.78 -29.24
CA LYS A 6 -28.13 -20.87 -29.34
C LYS A 6 -28.31 -19.76 -28.30
N GLU A 7 -27.42 -19.68 -27.33
CA GLU A 7 -27.27 -18.49 -26.49
C GLU A 7 -26.87 -17.31 -27.37
N LYS A 8 -27.68 -16.26 -27.38
CA LYS A 8 -27.31 -14.96 -27.94
C LYS A 8 -26.40 -14.28 -26.92
N VAL A 9 -25.12 -14.16 -27.24
CA VAL A 9 -24.21 -13.24 -26.56
C VAL A 9 -24.58 -11.83 -27.02
N GLU A 10 -25.32 -11.08 -26.21
CA GLU A 10 -25.53 -9.65 -26.44
C GLU A 10 -24.26 -8.90 -26.01
N THR A 11 -23.42 -8.54 -26.98
CA THR A 11 -22.34 -7.59 -26.77
C THR A 11 -22.90 -6.18 -26.77
N PHE A 12 -22.83 -5.53 -25.60
CA PHE A 12 -23.19 -4.12 -25.44
C PHE A 12 -22.21 -3.27 -26.28
N PRO A 13 -22.67 -2.44 -27.23
CA PRO A 13 -21.77 -1.70 -28.12
C PRO A 13 -21.23 -0.45 -27.41
N LEU A 14 -20.21 -0.65 -26.55
CA LEU A 14 -19.58 0.41 -25.75
C LEU A 14 -18.77 1.42 -26.59
N TRP A 15 -18.49 1.11 -27.87
CA TRP A 15 -17.74 1.95 -28.82
C TRP A 15 -18.50 3.19 -29.33
N LYS A 16 -19.70 3.48 -28.80
CA LYS A 16 -20.49 4.68 -29.16
C LYS A 16 -20.40 5.81 -28.14
N LEU A 17 -19.58 5.69 -27.10
CA LEU A 17 -19.45 6.74 -26.07
C LEU A 17 -18.30 7.71 -26.41
N PRO A 18 -18.54 9.04 -26.39
CA PRO A 18 -17.53 10.03 -26.73
C PRO A 18 -16.32 10.00 -25.79
N ASP A 19 -15.20 10.59 -26.24
CA ASP A 19 -13.92 10.70 -25.55
C ASP A 19 -14.05 11.40 -24.19
N LEU A 20 -14.32 10.60 -23.15
CA LEU A 20 -14.40 11.03 -21.77
C LEU A 20 -13.11 10.59 -21.06
N ALA A 21 -12.39 11.54 -20.45
CA ALA A 21 -11.26 11.27 -19.57
C ALA A 21 -11.67 10.32 -18.43
N ARG A 22 -10.86 9.30 -18.15
CA ARG A 22 -11.18 8.19 -17.21
C ARG A 22 -9.97 7.80 -16.39
N LYS A 23 -10.13 7.68 -15.07
CA LYS A 23 -9.07 7.14 -14.19
C LYS A 23 -9.26 5.63 -13.98
N LEU A 24 -8.18 4.85 -14.05
CA LEU A 24 -8.16 3.43 -13.67
C LEU A 24 -7.54 3.29 -12.28
N PHE A 25 -8.32 2.79 -11.32
CA PHE A 25 -7.90 2.61 -9.94
C PHE A 25 -7.77 1.11 -9.63
N GLY A 26 -6.57 0.68 -9.25
CA GLY A 26 -6.30 -0.67 -8.74
C GLY A 26 -5.96 -0.61 -7.25
N GLU A 27 -6.60 -1.46 -6.45
CA GLU A 27 -6.29 -1.60 -5.03
C GLU A 27 -6.26 -3.07 -4.62
N ILE A 28 -5.26 -3.44 -3.84
CA ILE A 28 -5.02 -4.81 -3.36
C ILE A 28 -4.85 -4.73 -1.83
N ARG A 29 -5.62 -5.52 -1.07
CA ARG A 29 -5.66 -5.54 0.41
C ARG A 29 -5.86 -6.97 0.93
N PRO A 30 -5.17 -7.44 1.98
CA PRO A 30 -5.63 -8.55 2.79
C PRO A 30 -6.75 -8.02 3.73
N ARG A 31 -6.99 -8.56 4.90
CA ARG A 31 -8.23 -8.36 5.69
C ARG A 31 -8.48 -6.91 6.16
N SER A 32 -9.76 -6.54 6.30
CA SER A 32 -10.21 -5.62 7.37
C SER A 32 -10.74 -6.46 8.54
N LEU A 33 -10.00 -6.55 9.64
CA LEU A 33 -10.57 -6.83 10.97
C LEU A 33 -11.32 -5.58 11.45
N PRO A 34 -12.30 -5.69 12.37
CA PRO A 34 -13.15 -4.58 12.78
C PRO A 34 -12.40 -3.64 13.73
N GLY A 35 -11.39 -2.96 13.20
CA GLY A 35 -10.72 -1.82 13.82
C GLY A 35 -11.15 -0.55 13.09
N LEU A 36 -11.59 0.44 13.88
CA LEU A 36 -12.15 1.73 13.53
C LEU A 36 -11.59 2.38 12.24
N LEU A 37 -12.17 2.06 11.08
CA LEU A 37 -11.98 2.80 9.83
C LEU A 37 -13.36 3.13 9.29
N VAL A 38 -13.77 4.39 9.48
CA VAL A 38 -14.96 4.97 8.83
C VAL A 38 -14.65 5.13 7.33
N MET A 39 -14.56 4.01 6.62
CA MET A 39 -14.71 3.99 5.16
C MET A 39 -16.21 3.89 4.86
N PRO A 40 -16.69 4.61 3.83
CA PRO A 40 -18.13 4.69 3.55
C PRO A 40 -18.71 3.28 3.37
N CYS A 41 -19.84 3.02 4.03
CA CYS A 41 -20.55 1.74 4.25
C CYS A 41 -20.91 0.88 3.01
N ASN A 42 -20.24 1.06 1.87
CA ASN A 42 -20.56 0.46 0.59
C ASN A 42 -19.55 -0.56 0.09
N ASP A 43 -18.36 -0.70 0.66
CA ASP A 43 -17.40 -1.73 0.21
C ASP A 43 -17.71 -3.10 0.84
N PRO A 44 -17.60 -4.23 0.11
CA PRO A 44 -17.81 -5.56 0.71
C PRO A 44 -16.73 -5.85 1.78
N HIS A 45 -17.13 -6.26 2.99
CA HIS A 45 -16.21 -6.61 4.09
C HIS A 45 -15.23 -7.74 3.75
N THR A 46 -15.53 -8.54 2.74
CA THR A 46 -14.73 -9.70 2.31
C THR A 46 -13.84 -9.43 1.11
N ARG A 47 -13.82 -8.20 0.58
CA ARG A 47 -12.97 -7.88 -0.56
C ARG A 47 -11.50 -7.96 -0.18
N TYR A 48 -10.67 -8.34 -1.13
CA TYR A 48 -9.21 -8.29 -1.01
C TYR A 48 -8.54 -7.71 -2.25
N MET A 49 -9.26 -7.52 -3.36
CA MET A 49 -8.81 -6.67 -4.46
C MET A 49 -9.97 -5.84 -5.01
N ARG A 50 -9.63 -4.72 -5.64
CA ARG A 50 -10.57 -3.82 -6.29
C ARG A 50 -9.95 -3.25 -7.55
N LEU A 51 -10.64 -3.42 -8.67
CA LEU A 51 -10.45 -2.58 -9.85
C LEU A 51 -11.58 -1.56 -9.89
N SER A 52 -11.33 -0.34 -10.33
CA SER A 52 -12.39 0.66 -10.48
C SER A 52 -12.13 1.57 -11.66
N LEU A 53 -13.21 1.81 -12.41
CA LEU A 53 -13.24 2.85 -13.43
C LEU A 53 -13.86 4.10 -12.83
N TYR A 54 -13.21 5.23 -12.96
CA TYR A 54 -13.71 6.52 -12.50
C TYR A 54 -13.90 7.48 -13.68
N PHE A 55 -15.10 8.04 -13.78
CA PHE A 55 -15.53 8.95 -14.83
C PHE A 55 -15.83 10.31 -14.18
N PRO A 56 -14.83 11.20 -14.06
CA PRO A 56 -15.01 12.49 -13.38
C PRO A 56 -16.11 13.35 -14.01
N ASN A 57 -16.25 13.28 -15.34
CA ASN A 57 -17.20 14.09 -16.10
C ASN A 57 -18.60 13.46 -16.23
N VAL A 58 -18.84 12.32 -15.60
CA VAL A 58 -20.15 11.67 -15.56
C VAL A 58 -20.63 11.72 -14.13
N THR A 59 -21.62 12.55 -13.82
CA THR A 59 -22.15 12.64 -12.46
C THR A 59 -23.20 11.57 -12.20
N ASP A 60 -23.21 11.03 -11.00
CA ASP A 60 -24.31 10.23 -10.49
C ASP A 60 -25.47 11.09 -10.00
N GLU A 61 -26.52 10.44 -9.48
CA GLU A 61 -27.69 11.09 -8.89
C GLU A 61 -27.39 12.06 -7.74
N ASN A 62 -26.20 12.00 -7.14
CA ASN A 62 -25.74 12.88 -6.07
C ASN A 62 -24.78 13.97 -6.58
N GLY A 63 -24.65 14.15 -7.90
CA GLY A 63 -23.72 15.11 -8.50
C GLY A 63 -22.24 14.73 -8.37
N LYS A 64 -21.92 13.49 -7.95
CA LYS A 64 -20.54 13.01 -7.78
C LYS A 64 -20.09 12.23 -9.01
N GLY A 65 -18.80 12.31 -9.35
CA GLY A 65 -18.22 11.53 -10.45
C GLY A 65 -18.55 10.04 -10.35
N CYS A 66 -18.88 9.42 -11.48
CA CYS A 66 -19.35 8.06 -11.56
C CYS A 66 -18.19 7.08 -11.39
N ARG A 67 -18.39 6.04 -10.58
CA ARG A 67 -17.41 4.99 -10.32
C ARG A 67 -18.05 3.62 -10.56
N ILE A 68 -17.35 2.78 -11.31
CA ILE A 68 -17.72 1.37 -11.52
C ILE A 68 -16.65 0.49 -10.86
N PRO A 69 -16.87 0.05 -9.61
CA PRO A 69 -15.94 -0.85 -8.93
C PRO A 69 -16.22 -2.32 -9.26
N PHE A 70 -15.15 -3.10 -9.37
CA PHE A 70 -15.12 -4.56 -9.43
C PHE A 70 -14.40 -5.04 -8.18
N PHE A 71 -15.15 -5.62 -7.24
CA PHE A 71 -14.64 -6.10 -5.95
C PHE A 71 -14.36 -7.59 -6.03
N PHE A 72 -13.11 -7.99 -5.87
CA PHE A 72 -12.74 -9.40 -5.77
C PHE A 72 -12.94 -9.84 -4.32
N VAL A 73 -13.83 -10.82 -4.13
CA VAL A 73 -14.19 -11.39 -2.83
C VAL A 73 -13.95 -12.90 -2.84
N GLU A 74 -13.96 -13.53 -1.67
CA GLU A 74 -13.86 -14.99 -1.57
C GLU A 74 -14.97 -15.67 -2.40
N SER A 75 -14.63 -16.72 -3.16
CA SER A 75 -15.54 -17.39 -4.10
C SER A 75 -16.89 -17.77 -3.48
N ARG A 76 -16.89 -18.22 -2.22
CA ARG A 76 -18.10 -18.62 -1.48
C ARG A 76 -19.08 -17.48 -1.21
N MET A 77 -18.60 -16.23 -1.27
CA MET A 77 -19.40 -15.03 -0.98
C MET A 77 -20.18 -14.55 -2.21
N VAL A 78 -19.79 -14.98 -3.41
CA VAL A 78 -20.53 -14.67 -4.63
C VAL A 78 -21.58 -15.76 -4.83
N GLY A 79 -22.83 -15.36 -4.96
CA GLY A 79 -23.96 -16.27 -5.23
C GLY A 79 -23.71 -17.15 -6.47
N LYS A 80 -24.49 -18.22 -6.60
CA LYS A 80 -24.52 -19.05 -7.82
C LYS A 80 -25.24 -18.27 -8.93
N ASP A 81 -24.55 -17.35 -9.55
CA ASP A 81 -25.04 -16.57 -10.70
C ASP A 81 -24.10 -16.77 -11.91
N TYR A 82 -24.35 -16.05 -13.00
CA TYR A 82 -23.64 -16.20 -14.28
C TYR A 82 -22.11 -16.11 -14.15
N GLU A 83 -21.43 -17.13 -14.68
CA GLU A 83 -19.99 -17.10 -14.95
C GLU A 83 -19.72 -16.20 -16.16
N ARG A 84 -18.74 -15.29 -16.05
CA ARG A 84 -18.37 -14.37 -17.15
C ARG A 84 -16.91 -14.56 -17.56
N THR A 85 -16.71 -14.80 -18.85
CA THR A 85 -15.39 -14.86 -19.50
C THR A 85 -14.95 -13.46 -19.92
N VAL A 86 -13.67 -13.13 -19.71
CA VAL A 86 -13.03 -11.93 -20.26
C VAL A 86 -11.82 -12.39 -21.08
N ASN A 87 -11.78 -12.06 -22.38
CA ASN A 87 -10.71 -12.43 -23.31
C ASN A 87 -10.35 -13.93 -23.34
N GLY A 88 -11.33 -14.82 -23.22
CA GLY A 88 -11.13 -16.27 -23.33
C GLY A 88 -10.56 -16.95 -22.08
N GLU A 89 -10.22 -16.20 -21.03
CA GLU A 89 -9.84 -16.78 -19.73
C GLU A 89 -11.04 -17.36 -18.98
N ARG A 90 -10.75 -18.33 -18.10
CA ARG A 90 -11.78 -19.05 -17.34
C ARG A 90 -12.77 -18.08 -16.70
N ALA A 91 -14.05 -18.36 -16.91
CA ALA A 91 -15.11 -17.50 -16.46
C ALA A 91 -15.13 -17.40 -14.92
N LEU A 92 -15.10 -16.18 -14.39
CA LEU A 92 -15.34 -15.94 -12.97
C LEU A 92 -16.80 -15.57 -12.77
N ARG A 93 -17.39 -16.04 -11.67
CA ARG A 93 -18.75 -15.63 -11.27
C ARG A 93 -18.70 -14.14 -10.94
N MET A 94 -19.53 -13.34 -11.59
CA MET A 94 -19.56 -11.90 -11.39
C MET A 94 -21.00 -11.40 -11.29
N ASN A 95 -21.32 -10.82 -10.14
CA ASN A 95 -22.68 -10.41 -9.81
C ASN A 95 -22.74 -8.90 -9.68
N ARG A 96 -23.76 -8.29 -10.28
CA ARG A 96 -24.08 -6.89 -9.98
C ARG A 96 -24.56 -6.81 -8.55
N ARG A 97 -24.05 -5.85 -7.78
CA ARG A 97 -24.45 -5.68 -6.37
C ARG A 97 -25.88 -5.14 -6.28
N HIS A 98 -26.70 -5.73 -5.42
CA HIS A 98 -28.08 -5.29 -5.23
C HIS A 98 -28.10 -3.93 -4.50
N ASN A 99 -28.78 -2.94 -5.09
CA ASN A 99 -28.95 -1.59 -4.52
C ASN A 99 -27.62 -0.88 -4.19
N LYS A 100 -26.51 -1.35 -4.78
CA LYS A 100 -25.16 -0.79 -4.60
C LYS A 100 -24.47 -0.71 -5.95
N LYS A 101 -23.50 0.20 -6.09
CA LYS A 101 -22.71 0.34 -7.32
C LYS A 101 -21.68 -0.79 -7.45
N GLY A 102 -21.44 -1.18 -8.71
CA GLY A 102 -20.38 -2.11 -9.09
C GLY A 102 -20.74 -3.58 -9.05
N TYR A 103 -19.69 -4.38 -9.07
CA TYR A 103 -19.74 -5.83 -9.24
C TYR A 103 -18.93 -6.54 -8.16
N GLU A 104 -19.43 -7.67 -7.69
CA GLU A 104 -18.67 -8.64 -6.90
C GLU A 104 -18.16 -9.73 -7.84
N VAL A 105 -16.86 -9.96 -7.83
CA VAL A 105 -16.15 -10.94 -8.66
C VAL A 105 -15.66 -12.05 -7.74
N ALA A 106 -16.04 -13.28 -8.05
CA ALA A 106 -15.62 -14.46 -7.31
C ALA A 106 -14.14 -14.71 -7.60
N GLY A 107 -13.27 -14.47 -6.63
CA GLY A 107 -11.87 -14.85 -6.76
C GLY A 107 -11.56 -16.16 -6.04
N ARG A 108 -10.41 -16.25 -5.40
CA ARG A 108 -9.98 -17.46 -4.67
C ARG A 108 -10.92 -17.88 -3.53
N GLU A 109 -10.83 -19.15 -3.13
CA GLU A 109 -11.61 -19.70 -2.01
C GLU A 109 -11.16 -19.14 -0.66
N ASN A 110 -9.84 -19.02 -0.48
CA ASN A 110 -9.23 -18.46 0.72
C ASN A 110 -8.45 -17.20 0.34
N ARG A 111 -8.94 -16.02 0.76
CA ARG A 111 -8.31 -14.72 0.45
C ARG A 111 -6.91 -14.54 1.04
N TYR A 112 -6.53 -15.31 2.06
CA TYR A 112 -5.21 -15.21 2.71
C TYR A 112 -4.10 -15.94 1.97
N LYS A 113 -4.44 -16.84 1.04
CA LYS A 113 -3.44 -17.49 0.19
C LYS A 113 -3.25 -16.60 -1.01
N SER A 114 -2.01 -16.29 -1.39
CA SER A 114 -1.74 -15.69 -2.68
C SER A 114 -0.98 -16.64 -3.58
N ASP A 115 -1.59 -16.87 -4.74
CA ASP A 115 -1.00 -17.54 -5.88
C ASP A 115 -1.09 -16.50 -7.01
N PRO A 116 0.04 -15.91 -7.46
CA PRO A 116 0.06 -14.97 -8.57
C PRO A 116 -0.50 -15.58 -9.88
N GLY A 117 -0.45 -16.90 -10.02
CA GLY A 117 -1.06 -17.66 -11.11
C GLY A 117 -2.56 -17.91 -10.93
N ALA A 118 -3.15 -17.50 -9.81
CA ALA A 118 -4.56 -17.69 -9.51
C ALA A 118 -5.46 -17.03 -10.55
N THR A 119 -6.63 -17.62 -10.73
CA THR A 119 -7.60 -17.22 -11.75
C THR A 119 -8.09 -15.78 -11.54
N ASP A 120 -8.13 -15.30 -10.31
CA ASP A 120 -8.51 -13.92 -9.98
C ASP A 120 -7.49 -12.87 -10.47
N MET A 121 -6.19 -13.12 -10.30
CA MET A 121 -5.12 -12.26 -10.81
C MET A 121 -5.12 -12.18 -12.33
N ARG A 122 -5.21 -13.33 -13.02
CA ARG A 122 -5.32 -13.37 -14.49
C ARG A 122 -6.58 -12.66 -14.99
N PHE A 123 -7.69 -12.82 -14.28
CA PHE A 123 -8.92 -12.10 -14.62
C PHE A 123 -8.76 -10.59 -14.42
N MET A 124 -8.12 -10.14 -13.33
CA MET A 124 -7.85 -8.72 -13.10
C MET A 124 -6.92 -8.14 -14.16
N GLU A 125 -5.89 -8.88 -14.56
CA GLU A 125 -5.00 -8.52 -15.66
C GLU A 125 -5.77 -8.35 -16.97
N ASN A 126 -6.56 -9.35 -17.36
CA ASN A 126 -7.34 -9.30 -18.60
C ASN A 126 -8.42 -8.24 -18.57
N LEU A 127 -9.08 -8.03 -17.44
CA LEU A 127 -10.04 -6.95 -17.26
C LEU A 127 -9.35 -5.59 -17.40
N SER A 128 -8.15 -5.43 -16.85
CA SER A 128 -7.36 -4.19 -16.97
C SER A 128 -6.94 -3.93 -18.41
N LYS A 129 -6.49 -4.96 -19.13
CA LYS A 129 -6.18 -4.90 -20.58
C LYS A 129 -7.42 -4.52 -21.38
N HIS A 130 -8.53 -5.22 -21.18
CA HIS A 130 -9.78 -4.97 -21.88
C HIS A 130 -10.32 -3.54 -21.64
N VAL A 131 -10.22 -3.05 -20.41
CA VAL A 131 -10.54 -1.67 -20.05
C VAL A 131 -9.66 -0.69 -20.82
N LYS A 132 -8.34 -0.92 -20.84
CA LYS A 132 -7.37 -0.09 -21.56
C LYS A 132 -7.63 -0.08 -23.07
N ASP A 133 -8.09 -1.20 -23.63
CA ASP A 133 -8.42 -1.31 -25.06
C ASP A 133 -9.70 -0.53 -25.45
N ILE A 134 -10.65 -0.42 -24.53
CA ILE A 134 -11.93 0.26 -24.79
C ILE A 134 -11.86 1.75 -24.45
N PHE A 135 -11.07 2.11 -23.44
CA PHE A 135 -11.11 3.44 -22.84
C PHE A 135 -9.75 4.13 -22.89
N PHE A 136 -9.74 5.39 -23.30
CA PHE A 136 -8.62 6.27 -23.04
C PHE A 136 -8.53 6.57 -21.54
N ILE A 137 -7.46 6.08 -20.90
CA ILE A 137 -7.19 6.29 -19.48
C ILE A 137 -6.22 7.46 -19.34
N ASN A 138 -6.64 8.51 -18.64
CA ASN A 138 -5.82 9.70 -18.46
C ASN A 138 -4.96 9.64 -17.18
N GLU A 139 -5.31 8.76 -16.24
CA GLU A 139 -4.62 8.66 -14.97
C GLU A 139 -4.77 7.25 -14.39
N TYR A 140 -3.65 6.69 -13.94
CA TYR A 140 -3.61 5.41 -13.24
C TYR A 140 -3.32 5.64 -11.76
N ILE A 141 -4.09 4.97 -10.91
CA ILE A 141 -3.91 4.99 -9.46
C ILE A 141 -3.70 3.55 -8.98
N LEU A 142 -2.58 3.30 -8.30
CA LEU A 142 -2.27 2.02 -7.69
C LEU A 142 -2.11 2.18 -6.18
N ARG A 143 -2.86 1.38 -5.42
CA ARG A 143 -2.70 1.26 -3.97
C ARG A 143 -2.46 -0.20 -3.60
N TYR A 144 -1.26 -0.49 -3.13
CA TYR A 144 -0.88 -1.81 -2.69
C TYR A 144 -0.71 -1.79 -1.18
N TYR A 145 -1.55 -2.55 -0.49
CA TYR A 145 -1.38 -2.86 0.92
C TYR A 145 -0.73 -4.24 0.98
N SER A 146 0.47 -4.32 1.56
CA SER A 146 1.30 -5.52 1.58
C SER A 146 0.47 -6.77 1.86
N MET A 147 0.47 -7.73 0.93
CA MET A 147 -0.20 -9.01 1.11
C MET A 147 0.82 -10.12 1.27
N LYS A 148 0.57 -10.99 2.25
CA LYS A 148 1.36 -12.22 2.43
C LYS A 148 1.36 -13.03 1.11
N ASP A 149 2.54 -13.47 0.73
CA ASP A 149 2.86 -14.29 -0.46
C ASP A 149 2.66 -13.59 -1.83
N PHE A 150 2.36 -12.28 -1.88
CA PHE A 150 2.16 -11.55 -3.14
C PHE A 150 3.32 -10.58 -3.40
N ASN A 151 4.05 -10.80 -4.49
CA ASN A 151 5.07 -9.86 -4.94
C ASN A 151 4.45 -8.84 -5.91
N ILE A 152 4.32 -7.59 -5.47
CA ILE A 152 3.85 -6.50 -6.34
C ILE A 152 4.83 -6.23 -7.50
N PHE A 153 6.13 -6.44 -7.31
CA PHE A 153 7.14 -6.17 -8.34
C PHE A 153 7.10 -7.17 -9.50
N ASP A 154 6.62 -8.39 -9.27
CA ASP A 154 6.35 -9.40 -10.30
C ASP A 154 4.91 -9.33 -10.85
N SER A 155 4.21 -8.22 -10.63
CA SER A 155 2.81 -8.06 -11.03
C SER A 155 2.64 -7.56 -12.46
N PHE A 156 1.53 -7.94 -13.08
CA PHE A 156 1.15 -7.50 -14.42
C PHE A 156 0.96 -5.97 -14.53
N ILE A 157 0.75 -5.27 -13.41
CA ILE A 157 0.39 -3.85 -13.40
C ILE A 157 1.45 -2.98 -14.10
N TRP A 158 2.72 -3.35 -13.97
CA TRP A 158 3.85 -2.66 -14.61
C TRP A 158 3.87 -2.82 -16.13
N ASN A 159 3.19 -3.84 -16.67
CA ASN A 159 3.00 -4.04 -18.11
C ASN A 159 1.78 -3.27 -18.64
N ILE A 160 0.89 -2.79 -17.75
CA ILE A 160 -0.28 -1.98 -18.13
C ILE A 160 0.14 -0.52 -18.35
N THR A 161 0.94 0.03 -17.44
CA THR A 161 1.41 1.42 -17.50
C THR A 161 2.73 1.58 -16.72
N LYS A 162 3.50 2.60 -17.11
CA LYS A 162 4.64 3.13 -16.33
C LYS A 162 4.38 4.54 -15.79
N THR A 163 3.21 5.10 -16.07
CA THR A 163 2.79 6.44 -15.64
C THR A 163 1.62 6.34 -14.66
N PHE A 164 1.76 6.97 -13.49
CA PHE A 164 0.80 6.96 -12.40
C PHE A 164 0.51 8.37 -11.89
N GLY A 165 -0.77 8.69 -11.70
CA GLY A 165 -1.15 9.88 -10.93
C GLY A 165 -0.89 9.67 -9.43
N GLU A 166 -1.09 8.44 -8.95
CA GLU A 166 -0.82 8.05 -7.57
C GLU A 166 -0.32 6.61 -7.51
N LEU A 167 0.79 6.41 -6.79
CA LEU A 167 1.33 5.11 -6.43
C LEU A 167 1.53 5.05 -4.92
N SER A 168 0.85 4.11 -4.28
CA SER A 168 0.96 3.87 -2.84
C SER A 168 1.33 2.41 -2.59
N ILE A 169 2.41 2.20 -1.83
CA ILE A 169 2.81 0.90 -1.28
C ILE A 169 2.86 1.08 0.23
N GLU A 170 1.86 0.54 0.93
CA GLU A 170 1.63 0.77 2.35
C GLU A 170 1.58 -0.57 3.12
N LYS A 171 1.89 -0.54 4.42
CA LYS A 171 1.61 -1.69 5.28
C LYS A 171 0.09 -1.83 5.48
N GLU A 172 -0.37 -3.05 5.71
CA GLU A 172 -1.80 -3.32 5.80
C GLU A 172 -2.44 -2.74 7.08
N TYR A 173 -1.75 -2.86 8.22
CA TYR A 173 -2.18 -2.39 9.53
C TYR A 173 -0.95 -1.98 10.37
N ALA A 174 -1.17 -1.27 11.49
CA ALA A 174 -0.10 -0.67 12.28
C ALA A 174 0.98 -1.67 12.73
N GLU A 175 0.57 -2.88 13.12
CA GLU A 175 1.43 -3.96 13.60
C GLU A 175 2.07 -4.80 12.47
N ALA A 176 1.66 -4.61 11.20
CA ALA A 176 2.23 -5.38 10.10
C ALA A 176 3.70 -4.98 9.90
N PRO A 177 4.61 -5.95 9.66
CA PRO A 177 6.00 -5.64 9.37
C PRO A 177 6.09 -4.79 8.10
N ILE A 178 7.00 -3.83 8.11
CA ILE A 178 7.30 -3.00 6.93
C ILE A 178 7.79 -3.90 5.81
N THR A 179 7.27 -3.68 4.59
CA THR A 179 7.67 -4.46 3.41
C THR A 179 9.15 -4.23 3.11
N GLN A 180 9.94 -5.30 3.13
CA GLN A 180 11.33 -5.29 2.68
C GLN A 180 11.36 -5.34 1.14
N VAL A 181 12.12 -4.45 0.53
CA VAL A 181 12.22 -4.30 -0.92
C VAL A 181 13.69 -4.29 -1.33
N GLU A 182 14.02 -5.06 -2.35
CA GLU A 182 15.37 -5.09 -2.93
C GLU A 182 15.75 -3.77 -3.60
N GLU A 183 17.06 -3.51 -3.68
CA GLU A 183 17.61 -2.26 -4.23
C GLU A 183 17.13 -1.98 -5.66
N GLU A 184 17.09 -3.02 -6.50
CA GLU A 184 16.64 -2.91 -7.90
C GLU A 184 15.18 -2.46 -7.99
N ASN A 185 14.33 -2.93 -7.09
CA ASN A 185 12.92 -2.58 -7.05
C ASN A 185 12.72 -1.14 -6.55
N ILE A 186 13.54 -0.66 -5.61
CA ILE A 186 13.52 0.74 -5.19
C ILE A 186 13.97 1.64 -6.36
N LYS A 187 15.07 1.28 -7.05
CA LYS A 187 15.52 2.01 -8.24
C LYS A 187 14.44 2.04 -9.32
N PHE A 188 13.78 0.92 -9.56
CA PHE A 188 12.65 0.84 -10.48
C PHE A 188 11.56 1.86 -10.14
N LEU A 189 11.15 1.97 -8.86
CA LEU A 189 10.13 2.92 -8.42
C LEU A 189 10.50 4.39 -8.69
N PHE A 190 11.74 4.79 -8.39
CA PHE A 190 12.17 6.19 -8.50
C PHE A 190 12.63 6.58 -9.91
N ASN A 191 13.26 5.67 -10.64
CA ASN A 191 13.98 6.00 -11.87
C ASN A 191 13.27 5.55 -13.16
N GLU A 192 12.41 4.54 -13.08
CA GLU A 192 11.74 3.98 -14.28
C GLU A 192 10.25 4.31 -14.36
N LEU A 193 9.64 4.78 -13.27
CA LEU A 193 8.24 5.16 -13.23
C LEU A 193 8.06 6.67 -13.28
N ASP A 194 7.05 7.11 -14.03
CA ASP A 194 6.57 8.49 -14.03
C ASP A 194 5.40 8.61 -13.05
N VAL A 195 5.66 9.14 -11.85
CA VAL A 195 4.68 9.16 -10.75
C VAL A 195 4.47 10.58 -10.25
N THR A 196 3.23 11.07 -10.28
CA THR A 196 2.91 12.39 -9.74
C THR A 196 2.91 12.42 -8.20
N CYS A 197 2.25 11.45 -7.56
CA CYS A 197 2.15 11.32 -6.12
C CYS A 197 2.60 9.92 -5.69
N MET A 198 3.68 9.84 -4.91
CA MET A 198 4.24 8.57 -4.46
C MET A 198 4.20 8.48 -2.93
N ARG A 199 3.66 7.39 -2.40
CA ARG A 199 3.58 7.09 -0.97
C ARG A 199 4.16 5.72 -0.68
N LEU A 200 5.21 5.64 0.12
CA LEU A 200 5.92 4.40 0.39
C LEU A 200 6.04 4.15 1.88
N GLN A 201 5.70 2.94 2.31
CA GLN A 201 6.03 2.35 3.61
C GLN A 201 6.81 1.07 3.36
N VAL A 202 8.04 1.25 2.90
CA VAL A 202 8.94 0.17 2.52
C VAL A 202 10.31 0.42 3.13
N LYS A 203 11.01 -0.66 3.47
CA LYS A 203 12.39 -0.63 3.91
C LYS A 203 13.25 -1.33 2.85
N SER A 204 14.45 -0.84 2.63
CA SER A 204 15.42 -1.56 1.80
C SER A 204 15.92 -2.77 2.55
N ALA A 205 15.97 -3.92 1.87
CA ALA A 205 16.58 -5.14 2.40
C ALA A 205 18.08 -4.92 2.74
N SER A 206 18.73 -3.98 2.06
CA SER A 206 20.07 -3.48 2.38
C SER A 206 19.98 -2.29 3.33
N SER A 207 20.85 -2.24 4.34
CA SER A 207 20.99 -1.10 5.26
C SER A 207 21.76 0.09 4.65
N ARG A 208 22.19 -0.01 3.39
CA ARG A 208 22.98 1.03 2.73
C ARG A 208 22.10 1.99 1.94
N ILE A 209 22.55 3.24 1.86
CA ILE A 209 21.99 4.23 0.96
C ILE A 209 22.13 3.73 -0.49
N ILE A 210 21.05 3.82 -1.24
CA ILE A 210 21.00 3.40 -2.64
C ILE A 210 21.43 4.58 -3.50
N PRO A 211 22.56 4.49 -4.23
CA PRO A 211 23.02 5.60 -5.05
C PRO A 211 22.17 5.76 -6.31
N GLY A 212 21.98 7.01 -6.74
CA GLY A 212 21.40 7.36 -8.03
C GLY A 212 19.87 7.28 -8.08
N LEU A 213 19.20 7.45 -6.94
CA LEU A 213 17.75 7.63 -6.90
C LEU A 213 17.38 9.06 -7.33
N VAL A 214 16.40 9.18 -8.23
CA VAL A 214 15.94 10.46 -8.76
C VAL A 214 14.58 10.80 -8.14
N LEU A 215 14.58 11.78 -7.24
CA LEU A 215 13.37 12.28 -6.60
C LEU A 215 12.78 13.39 -7.47
N ASN A 216 11.80 13.02 -8.30
CA ASN A 216 11.15 13.93 -9.25
C ASN A 216 9.62 13.89 -9.18
N GLN A 217 9.07 13.16 -8.22
CA GLN A 217 7.64 13.09 -8.00
C GLN A 217 7.17 14.46 -7.49
N LYS A 218 5.99 14.92 -7.93
CA LYS A 218 5.47 16.21 -7.45
C LYS A 218 5.25 16.17 -5.93
N TYR A 219 4.67 15.07 -5.45
CA TYR A 219 4.47 14.78 -4.03
C TYR A 219 5.15 13.46 -3.70
N LEU A 220 6.10 13.48 -2.77
CA LEU A 220 6.81 12.29 -2.31
C LEU A 220 6.65 12.13 -0.80
N ASP A 221 6.19 10.95 -0.40
CA ASP A 221 5.90 10.66 0.99
C ASP A 221 6.44 9.28 1.36
N ILE A 222 7.46 9.23 2.19
CA ILE A 222 8.12 7.99 2.62
C ILE A 222 7.97 7.86 4.11
N TYR A 223 6.95 7.10 4.50
CA TYR A 223 6.56 6.86 5.87
C TYR A 223 7.30 5.65 6.45
N TYR A 224 7.57 5.71 7.75
CA TYR A 224 8.10 4.62 8.56
C TYR A 224 9.42 4.05 8.01
N SER A 225 10.52 4.48 8.61
CA SER A 225 11.82 3.80 8.52
C SER A 225 12.47 3.75 7.13
N CYS A 226 12.65 4.91 6.48
CA CYS A 226 13.49 5.06 5.30
C CYS A 226 14.98 4.88 5.64
N ASN A 227 15.58 3.79 5.13
CA ASN A 227 17.01 3.47 5.30
C ASN A 227 17.83 3.53 4.00
N TYR A 228 17.24 3.96 2.89
CA TYR A 228 17.85 3.89 1.55
C TYR A 228 18.11 5.24 0.89
N LEU A 229 17.66 6.34 1.48
CA LEU A 229 17.93 7.70 1.01
C LEU A 229 18.94 8.40 1.91
N GLY A 230 19.79 9.23 1.31
CA GLY A 230 20.63 10.19 2.00
C GLY A 230 20.14 11.63 1.82
N MET A 231 20.72 12.55 2.60
CA MET A 231 20.38 13.98 2.48
C MET A 231 20.74 14.55 1.11
N ASN A 232 21.77 14.01 0.46
CA ASN A 232 22.12 14.42 -0.91
C ASN A 232 21.01 14.10 -1.91
N ASP A 233 20.26 13.02 -1.74
CA ASP A 233 19.13 12.70 -2.62
C ASP A 233 18.01 13.73 -2.44
N VAL A 234 17.73 14.10 -1.19
CA VAL A 234 16.76 15.16 -0.85
C VAL A 234 17.18 16.50 -1.45
N ILE A 235 18.43 16.93 -1.23
CA ILE A 235 18.98 18.20 -1.74
C ILE A 235 18.91 18.29 -3.26
N ASN A 236 19.12 17.17 -3.96
CA ASN A 236 19.09 17.11 -5.42
C ASN A 236 17.68 16.88 -5.98
N SER A 237 16.66 16.79 -5.12
CA SER A 237 15.29 16.56 -5.54
C SER A 237 14.73 17.74 -6.36
N THR A 238 13.83 17.38 -7.27
CA THR A 238 13.03 18.31 -8.07
C THR A 238 11.55 18.33 -7.66
N SER A 239 11.19 17.54 -6.64
CA SER A 239 9.85 17.47 -6.03
C SER A 239 9.38 18.81 -5.48
N GLU A 240 8.06 18.99 -5.42
CA GLU A 240 7.45 20.19 -4.81
C GLU A 240 7.18 19.99 -3.32
N ASP A 241 6.90 18.75 -2.90
CA ASP A 241 6.53 18.40 -1.54
C ASP A 241 7.20 17.06 -1.19
N ILE A 242 7.97 17.05 -0.12
CA ILE A 242 8.68 15.87 0.37
C ILE A 242 8.39 15.69 1.86
N ARG A 243 7.96 14.49 2.21
CA ARG A 243 7.94 14.00 3.58
C ARG A 243 8.73 12.69 3.68
N ILE A 244 9.75 12.66 4.53
CA ILE A 244 10.59 11.48 4.72
C ILE A 244 10.83 11.22 6.21
N TYR A 245 10.60 9.97 6.62
CA TYR A 245 10.92 9.45 7.94
C TYR A 245 12.20 8.63 7.86
N PHE A 246 13.35 9.19 8.23
CA PHE A 246 14.63 8.48 8.22
C PHE A 246 14.78 7.56 9.43
N THR A 247 15.41 6.40 9.22
CA THR A 247 15.84 5.52 10.34
C THR A 247 17.09 6.01 11.05
N LYS A 248 17.84 6.92 10.42
CA LYS A 248 19.09 7.45 10.96
C LYS A 248 18.88 8.87 11.44
N ASN A 249 19.66 9.25 12.45
CA ASN A 249 19.79 10.65 12.82
C ASN A 249 20.35 11.45 11.65
N ILE A 250 19.79 12.64 11.44
CA ILE A 250 20.30 13.60 10.47
C ILE A 250 21.32 14.47 11.19
N GLU A 251 22.53 14.55 10.66
CA GLU A 251 23.57 15.39 11.27
C GLU A 251 23.23 16.88 11.09
N VAL A 252 23.60 17.71 12.08
CA VAL A 252 23.36 19.16 12.02
C VAL A 252 24.03 19.78 10.78
N ASP A 253 25.20 19.28 10.38
CA ASP A 253 25.90 19.76 9.18
C ASP A 253 25.14 19.41 7.89
N GLU A 254 24.47 18.26 7.83
CA GLU A 254 23.58 17.88 6.71
C GLU A 254 22.41 18.88 6.60
N LEU A 255 21.79 19.25 7.73
CA LEU A 255 20.72 20.25 7.79
C LEU A 255 21.20 21.66 7.40
N ILE A 256 22.37 22.08 7.90
CA ILE A 256 22.97 23.37 7.54
C ILE A 256 23.25 23.41 6.04
N ASN A 257 23.76 22.32 5.47
CA ASN A 257 23.98 22.23 4.02
C ASN A 257 22.66 22.31 3.24
N LEU A 258 21.64 21.56 3.65
CA LEU A 258 20.29 21.62 3.06
C LEU A 258 19.77 23.07 3.01
N VAL A 259 19.81 23.79 4.14
CA VAL A 259 19.35 25.19 4.23
C VAL A 259 20.20 26.11 3.36
N LYS A 260 21.53 25.92 3.31
CA LYS A 260 22.42 26.71 2.44
C LYS A 260 22.09 26.52 0.96
N GLN A 261 21.90 25.27 0.51
CA GLN A 261 21.56 24.92 -0.88
C GLN A 261 20.17 25.45 -1.27
N TRP A 262 19.23 25.44 -0.33
CA TRP A 262 17.92 26.03 -0.57
C TRP A 262 17.98 27.56 -0.64
N LYS A 263 18.68 28.19 0.31
CA LYS A 263 18.83 29.66 0.37
C LYS A 263 19.58 30.23 -0.84
N SER A 264 20.54 29.51 -1.41
CA SER A 264 21.20 29.93 -2.65
C SER A 264 20.22 29.97 -3.83
N GLY A 265 19.11 29.23 -3.72
CA GLY A 265 18.13 29.06 -4.78
C GLY A 265 18.69 28.31 -5.98
N GLU A 266 19.83 27.61 -5.88
CA GLU A 266 20.37 26.79 -6.96
C GLU A 266 19.68 25.41 -7.03
N LYS A 267 19.44 24.83 -5.85
CA LYS A 267 18.73 23.55 -5.66
C LYS A 267 17.41 23.78 -4.95
N LEU A 268 16.54 22.78 -4.94
CA LEU A 268 15.25 22.82 -4.23
C LEU A 268 14.34 23.98 -4.68
N LYS A 269 14.52 24.50 -5.91
CA LYS A 269 13.80 25.66 -6.44
C LYS A 269 12.29 25.49 -6.48
N ASN A 270 11.83 24.26 -6.68
CA ASN A 270 10.41 23.92 -6.76
C ASN A 270 9.81 23.55 -5.40
N MET A 271 10.65 23.41 -4.36
CA MET A 271 10.24 22.93 -3.05
C MET A 271 9.30 23.93 -2.38
N LYS A 272 8.13 23.46 -1.94
CA LYS A 272 7.10 24.22 -1.23
C LYS A 272 6.99 23.78 0.21
N ASP A 273 7.10 22.47 0.44
CA ASP A 273 7.03 21.87 1.77
C ASP A 273 8.07 20.75 1.89
N LEU A 274 8.81 20.75 2.99
CA LEU A 274 9.80 19.74 3.30
C LEU A 274 9.66 19.34 4.77
N THR A 275 9.29 18.09 5.01
CA THR A 275 9.21 17.50 6.34
C THR A 275 10.20 16.35 6.44
N LEU A 276 11.15 16.47 7.36
CA LEU A 276 12.12 15.44 7.68
C LEU A 276 11.92 15.00 9.13
N ASP A 277 11.57 13.73 9.32
CA ASP A 277 11.35 13.13 10.63
C ASP A 277 12.44 12.06 10.88
N THR A 278 12.87 11.91 12.13
CA THR A 278 13.80 10.84 12.56
C THR A 278 13.24 10.15 13.80
N ASP A 279 13.25 8.83 13.80
CA ASP A 279 13.02 8.06 15.04
C ASP A 279 14.34 8.04 15.83
N ILE A 280 14.31 8.52 17.08
CA ILE A 280 15.38 8.31 18.05
C ILE A 280 14.95 7.11 18.89
N GLU A 281 15.66 6.00 18.75
CA GLU A 281 15.67 4.98 19.78
C GLU A 281 16.52 5.57 20.93
N GLU A 282 15.86 6.06 21.98
CA GLU A 282 16.56 6.35 23.23
C GLU A 282 16.88 4.99 23.84
N GLU A 283 18.15 4.59 23.81
CA GLU A 283 18.64 3.50 24.65
C GLU A 283 18.40 3.96 26.10
N VAL A 284 17.36 3.41 26.74
CA VAL A 284 17.24 3.50 28.19
C VAL A 284 18.32 2.57 28.71
N GLU A 285 19.45 3.14 29.15
CA GLU A 285 20.40 2.39 29.97
C GLU A 285 19.62 1.96 31.22
N GLU A 286 19.26 0.68 31.30
CA GLU A 286 18.82 0.08 32.54
C GLU A 286 20.00 0.21 33.51
N GLU A 287 19.88 1.15 34.46
CA GLU A 287 20.74 1.15 35.63
C GLU A 287 20.44 -0.18 36.34
N GLU A 288 21.37 -1.14 36.25
CA GLU A 288 21.38 -2.32 37.12
C GLU A 288 21.42 -1.79 38.56
N ASP A 289 20.26 -1.73 39.21
CA ASP A 289 20.18 -1.53 40.66
C ASP A 289 20.88 -2.73 41.31
N ASP A 290 22.12 -2.50 41.73
CA ASP A 290 22.86 -3.35 42.67
C ASP A 290 22.05 -3.43 43.99
N GLU A 291 21.04 -4.29 44.04
CA GLU A 291 20.43 -4.71 45.31
C GLU A 291 21.39 -5.68 46.01
N ASP A 292 22.23 -5.08 46.88
CA ASP A 292 22.92 -5.73 47.98
C ASP A 292 21.91 -6.56 48.82
N ASN A 293 21.78 -7.84 48.50
CA ASN A 293 21.12 -8.82 49.37
C ASN A 293 22.11 -9.30 50.44
N ASP A 294 22.27 -8.48 51.48
CA ASP A 294 22.57 -8.96 52.82
C ASP A 294 21.23 -9.35 53.47
N ASP A 295 21.00 -10.63 53.73
CA ASP A 295 20.50 -11.07 55.04
C ASP A 295 20.41 -12.61 55.15
N GLU A 296 20.60 -13.00 56.40
CA GLU A 296 21.07 -14.28 56.90
C GLU A 296 19.99 -15.38 56.96
N ASP A 297 20.48 -16.62 56.92
CA ASP A 297 19.98 -17.86 57.52
C ASP A 297 18.67 -17.81 58.34
N ASP A 298 17.71 -18.69 58.02
CA ASP A 298 17.19 -19.64 59.01
C ASP A 298 16.41 -20.82 58.37
N GLU A 299 16.53 -21.96 59.05
CA GLU A 299 16.27 -23.33 58.62
C GLU A 299 14.79 -23.78 58.55
N ASP A 300 14.60 -24.91 57.86
CA ASP A 300 13.59 -25.97 58.05
C ASP A 300 12.09 -25.68 57.76
N ASP A 301 11.50 -26.37 56.77
CA ASP A 301 10.72 -27.62 57.01
C ASP A 301 10.11 -28.20 55.70
N LYS A 302 10.37 -29.49 55.49
CA LYS A 302 9.66 -30.53 54.71
C LYS A 302 8.60 -30.16 53.64
N GLY A 303 8.90 -30.61 52.41
CA GLY A 303 8.24 -31.82 51.87
C GLY A 303 6.92 -31.68 51.09
N ASP A 304 7.09 -31.50 49.77
CA ASP A 304 6.41 -32.13 48.64
C ASP A 304 4.92 -31.87 48.29
N GLU A 305 4.80 -31.49 47.00
CA GLU A 305 3.77 -31.79 46.00
C GLU A 305 2.39 -31.08 46.10
N ASN A 306 2.24 -29.99 45.35
CA ASN A 306 1.32 -29.92 44.21
C ASN A 306 1.61 -28.66 43.39
N GLY A 307 2.19 -28.83 42.20
CA GLY A 307 2.38 -27.77 41.21
C GLY A 307 1.06 -27.50 40.47
N GLU A 308 0.53 -26.30 40.65
CA GLU A 308 -0.42 -25.69 39.73
C GLU A 308 0.33 -24.55 39.02
N ASP A 309 0.28 -24.58 37.68
CA ASP A 309 1.01 -23.71 36.77
C ASP A 309 0.66 -22.23 37.01
N GLU A 310 1.66 -21.43 37.40
CA GLU A 310 1.56 -19.97 37.46
C GLU A 310 1.55 -19.40 36.03
N GLU A 311 0.55 -18.57 35.77
CA GLU A 311 0.46 -17.74 34.57
C GLU A 311 1.61 -16.73 34.58
N GLY A 312 2.60 -16.92 33.70
CA GLY A 312 3.64 -15.93 33.45
C GLY A 312 3.01 -14.69 32.82
N GLU A 313 2.99 -13.60 33.57
CA GLU A 313 2.74 -12.26 33.06
C GLU A 313 3.94 -11.87 32.18
N GLU A 314 3.74 -11.86 30.86
CA GLU A 314 4.69 -11.22 29.93
C GLU A 314 4.58 -9.70 30.14
N GLU A 315 5.54 -9.11 30.85
CA GLU A 315 5.73 -7.67 30.90
C GLU A 315 6.08 -7.16 29.49
N GLU A 316 5.18 -6.39 28.89
CA GLU A 316 5.45 -5.64 27.66
C GLU A 316 6.42 -4.49 27.95
N GLU A 317 7.70 -4.67 27.59
CA GLU A 317 8.67 -3.57 27.46
C GLU A 317 8.17 -2.56 26.42
N ASN A 318 7.58 -1.46 26.91
CA ASN A 318 7.22 -0.31 26.10
C ASN A 318 8.46 0.57 25.88
N GLU A 319 9.28 0.22 24.87
CA GLU A 319 10.34 1.10 24.36
C GLU A 319 9.76 2.48 24.00
N SER A 320 10.06 3.48 24.82
CA SER A 320 9.63 4.86 24.62
C SER A 320 10.50 5.53 23.56
N ARG A 321 10.06 5.50 22.29
CA ARG A 321 10.78 6.14 21.17
C ARG A 321 10.55 7.65 21.14
N ALA A 322 11.62 8.42 21.30
CA ALA A 322 11.58 9.87 21.11
C ALA A 322 11.55 10.22 19.60
N ARG A 323 10.75 11.23 19.22
CA ARG A 323 10.61 11.67 17.82
C ARG A 323 11.10 13.09 17.66
N LEU A 324 12.03 13.31 16.73
CA LEU A 324 12.38 14.65 16.26
C LEU A 324 11.74 14.89 14.90
N SER A 325 11.04 16.02 14.78
CA SER A 325 10.40 16.46 13.54
C SER A 325 10.95 17.81 13.13
N TYR A 326 11.46 17.89 11.90
CA TYR A 326 11.92 19.12 11.26
C TYR A 326 10.94 19.49 10.15
N ILE A 327 10.09 20.47 10.43
CA ILE A 327 9.12 21.00 9.47
C ILE A 327 9.66 22.31 8.91
N LEU A 328 9.86 22.34 7.59
CA LEU A 328 10.25 23.53 6.85
C LEU A 328 9.13 23.89 5.85
N THR A 329 8.27 24.82 6.26
CA THR A 329 7.18 25.33 5.41
C THR A 329 7.52 26.74 4.90
N MET A 330 7.30 27.00 3.61
CA MET A 330 7.45 28.36 3.06
C MET A 330 6.22 29.24 3.32
N LEU A 331 6.47 30.53 3.59
CA LEU A 331 5.49 31.61 3.60
C LEU A 331 5.33 32.24 2.22
#